data_AF-A0AAE9YXG9-F1
#
_entry.id   AF-A0AAE9YXG9-F1
#
_cell.length_a   1.000
_cell.length_b   1.000
_cell.length_c   1.000
_cell.angle_alpha   90.00
_cell.angle_beta   90.00
_cell.angle_gamma   90.00
#
_symmetry.space_group_name_H-M   'P 1'
#
loop_
_entity.id
_entity.type
_entity.pdbx_description
1 polymer ?
#
loop_
_entity_poly.entity_id
_entity_poly.type
_entity_poly.pdbx_seq_one_letter_code
_entity_poly.pdbx_strand_id
1 'polypeptide(L)'
;MAKSQPRILIIDDDREYLELLTEALEADFVVKCAHNLSMAEMLISDLSPIDIALVDEHIADEKGSGWIKQQTRGESPVKSFVLYSGMATEEAILSGLECGADDFLCKPISLLALKNKLTKLIAYQHKIKDFEAELHSKDKVITISMAQASKYGACMQLSSRLNHCESYEAIRDEVFHYFYNMNLHGCLAFYPLNESAIFYHSQKGCCSPVEVEVMEILKAKPRLYRFGPRTIFNHALVSILILNLEEDHIDTDIYIDALASVIECIGARMEFITYKGSLTQVEQQIQEAVFKTKKMLGISKLHQQEVMAEIVQNIGMSFHVLDLSEEQESYLTALVHSALKKHTQDDINFMEVSNLLDQALASVDKLQALNTGQKLPGLSDEEDELF
;
A
#
# COMPACT_ATOMS: atom_id res chain seq x y z
N MET A 1 26.43 -18.78 -28.72
CA MET A 1 27.54 -18.22 -27.91
C MET A 1 28.71 -19.18 -28.02
N ALA A 2 29.92 -18.70 -28.34
CA ALA A 2 31.10 -19.55 -28.37
C ALA A 2 31.28 -20.21 -26.99
N LYS A 3 31.34 -21.54 -26.95
CA LYS A 3 31.47 -22.30 -25.70
C LYS A 3 32.84 -21.95 -25.13
N SER A 4 32.90 -21.18 -24.04
CA SER A 4 34.17 -20.89 -23.35
C SER A 4 34.78 -22.23 -22.96
N GLN A 5 36.00 -22.51 -23.41
CA GLN A 5 36.71 -23.72 -23.02
C GLN A 5 36.99 -23.66 -21.51
N PRO A 6 36.76 -24.76 -20.76
CA PRO A 6 37.05 -24.80 -19.33
C PRO A 6 38.55 -24.61 -19.06
N ARG A 7 38.88 -23.95 -17.97
CA ARG A 7 40.26 -23.56 -17.61
C ARG A 7 40.81 -24.51 -16.56
N ILE A 8 41.98 -25.09 -16.83
CA ILE A 8 42.63 -26.05 -15.95
C ILE A 8 44.00 -25.53 -15.55
N LEU A 9 44.27 -25.52 -14.25
CA LEU A 9 45.59 -25.26 -13.68
C LEU A 9 46.24 -26.59 -13.32
N ILE A 10 47.45 -26.86 -13.80
CA ILE A 10 48.23 -28.04 -13.48
C ILE A 10 49.44 -27.62 -12.67
N ILE A 11 49.65 -28.25 -11.52
CA ILE A 11 50.77 -27.99 -10.62
C ILE A 11 51.57 -29.27 -10.48
N ASP A 12 52.81 -29.27 -10.96
CA ASP A 12 53.76 -30.40 -10.90
C ASP A 12 55.18 -29.83 -10.97
N ASP A 13 56.14 -30.37 -10.23
CA ASP A 13 57.55 -29.97 -10.37
C ASP A 13 58.26 -30.64 -11.55
N ASP A 14 57.68 -31.71 -12.10
CA ASP A 14 58.14 -32.38 -13.32
C ASP A 14 57.71 -31.61 -14.59
N ARG A 15 58.67 -30.89 -15.17
CA ARG A 15 58.46 -30.08 -16.38
C ARG A 15 58.16 -30.91 -17.62
N GLU A 16 58.77 -32.09 -17.76
CA GLU A 16 58.52 -32.96 -18.92
C GLU A 16 57.09 -33.51 -18.85
N TYR A 17 56.62 -33.82 -17.63
CA TYR A 17 55.25 -34.26 -17.42
C TYR A 17 54.22 -33.14 -17.64
N LEU A 18 54.53 -31.90 -17.22
CA LEU A 18 53.70 -30.74 -17.51
C LEU A 18 53.54 -30.49 -19.01
N GLU A 19 54.61 -30.57 -19.80
CA GLU A 19 54.56 -30.41 -21.25
C GLU A 19 53.67 -31.48 -21.89
N LEU A 20 53.84 -32.75 -21.48
CA LEU A 20 53.01 -33.86 -21.95
C LEU A 20 51.52 -33.66 -21.62
N LEU A 21 51.20 -33.26 -20.38
CA LEU A 21 49.83 -33.03 -19.95
C LEU A 21 49.20 -31.84 -20.70
N THR A 22 50.00 -30.82 -20.97
CA THR A 22 49.58 -29.63 -21.72
C THR A 22 49.19 -30.02 -23.14
N GLU A 23 50.08 -30.68 -23.88
CA GLU A 23 49.79 -31.14 -25.26
C GLU A 23 48.56 -32.05 -25.32
N ALA A 24 48.35 -32.89 -24.30
CA ALA A 24 47.23 -33.82 -24.25
C ALA A 24 45.87 -33.16 -23.96
N LEU A 25 45.85 -32.00 -23.29
CA LEU A 25 44.64 -31.37 -22.76
C LEU A 25 44.28 -30.05 -23.46
N GLU A 26 45.22 -29.41 -24.15
CA GLU A 26 45.02 -28.13 -24.86
C GLU A 26 43.92 -28.16 -25.94
N ALA A 27 43.61 -29.35 -26.49
CA ALA A 27 42.55 -29.49 -27.48
C ALA A 27 41.14 -29.20 -26.92
N ASP A 28 40.91 -29.45 -25.62
CA ASP A 28 39.59 -29.35 -24.99
C ASP A 28 39.54 -28.30 -23.88
N PHE A 29 40.70 -27.93 -23.31
CA PHE A 29 40.81 -27.09 -22.13
C PHE A 29 41.82 -25.95 -22.34
N VAL A 30 41.62 -24.83 -21.65
CA VAL A 30 42.64 -23.79 -21.52
C VAL A 30 43.56 -24.18 -20.38
N VAL A 31 44.71 -24.75 -20.72
CA VAL A 31 45.68 -25.27 -19.74
C VAL A 31 46.64 -24.17 -19.29
N LYS A 32 46.91 -24.11 -17.98
CA LYS A 32 47.95 -23.32 -17.35
C LYS A 32 48.77 -24.21 -16.45
N CYS A 33 50.08 -24.05 -16.47
CA CYS A 33 51.00 -24.87 -15.69
C CYS A 33 51.78 -24.03 -14.69
N ALA A 34 51.96 -24.57 -13.49
CA ALA A 34 52.82 -24.03 -12.45
C ALA A 34 53.81 -25.11 -12.01
N HIS A 35 55.08 -24.75 -11.92
CA HIS A 35 56.14 -25.68 -11.49
C HIS A 35 56.49 -25.57 -10.01
N ASN A 36 55.77 -24.74 -9.27
CA ASN A 36 55.84 -24.56 -7.82
C ASN A 36 54.56 -23.88 -7.31
N LEU A 37 54.32 -23.92 -6.00
CA LEU A 37 53.12 -23.35 -5.39
C LEU A 37 53.06 -21.82 -5.51
N SER A 38 54.19 -21.11 -5.43
CA SER A 38 54.22 -19.65 -5.57
C SER A 38 53.75 -19.18 -6.96
N MET A 39 54.11 -19.93 -8.01
CA MET A 39 53.64 -19.66 -9.37
C MET A 39 52.14 -19.96 -9.52
N ALA A 40 51.65 -21.01 -8.85
CA ALA A 40 50.22 -21.31 -8.84
C ALA A 40 49.42 -20.17 -8.19
N GLU A 41 49.90 -19.60 -7.09
CA GLU A 41 49.25 -18.44 -6.42
C GLU A 41 49.21 -17.19 -7.30
N MET A 42 50.29 -16.90 -8.04
CA MET A 42 50.31 -15.79 -9.01
C MET A 42 49.26 -16.02 -10.11
N LEU A 43 49.23 -17.24 -10.68
CA LEU A 43 48.27 -17.57 -11.74
C LEU A 43 46.82 -17.50 -11.23
N ILE A 44 46.54 -17.94 -10.02
CA ILE A 44 45.21 -17.85 -9.42
C ILE A 44 44.76 -16.41 -9.21
N SER A 45 45.70 -15.53 -8.86
CA SER A 45 45.42 -14.10 -8.64
C SER A 45 45.22 -13.32 -9.95
N ASP A 46 45.93 -13.70 -11.01
CA ASP A 46 45.90 -13.01 -12.32
C ASP A 46 44.80 -13.53 -13.27
N LEU A 47 44.19 -14.68 -12.98
CA LEU A 47 43.26 -15.35 -13.89
C LEU A 47 41.78 -15.20 -13.48
N SER A 48 40.89 -15.11 -14.47
CA SER A 48 39.46 -15.44 -14.31
C SER A 48 39.26 -16.84 -13.69
N PRO A 49 38.09 -17.18 -13.12
CA PRO A 49 37.92 -18.37 -12.30
C PRO A 49 38.41 -19.64 -13.00
N ILE A 50 39.17 -20.45 -12.27
CA ILE A 50 39.75 -21.71 -12.73
C ILE A 50 38.71 -22.81 -12.47
N ASP A 51 38.39 -23.60 -13.48
CA ASP A 51 37.37 -24.65 -13.33
C ASP A 51 37.94 -25.86 -12.58
N ILE A 52 39.19 -26.27 -12.86
CA ILE A 52 39.85 -27.37 -12.16
C ILE A 52 41.32 -27.04 -11.88
N ALA A 53 41.78 -27.26 -10.64
CA ALA A 53 43.20 -27.31 -10.32
C ALA A 53 43.64 -28.77 -10.11
N LEU A 54 44.53 -29.27 -10.96
CA LEU A 54 45.17 -30.56 -10.87
C LEU A 54 46.51 -30.38 -10.13
N VAL A 55 46.63 -30.87 -8.90
CA VAL A 55 47.76 -30.57 -7.98
C VAL A 55 48.53 -31.84 -7.62
N ASP A 56 49.84 -31.85 -7.85
CA ASP A 56 50.67 -32.99 -7.44
C ASP A 56 50.87 -32.98 -5.92
N GLU A 57 50.91 -34.16 -5.30
CA GLU A 57 51.10 -34.26 -3.84
C GLU A 57 52.50 -33.84 -3.40
N HIS A 58 53.55 -34.06 -4.21
CA HIS A 58 54.94 -33.82 -3.85
C HIS A 58 55.56 -32.80 -4.80
N ILE A 59 55.46 -31.52 -4.45
CA ILE A 59 56.01 -30.43 -5.26
C ILE A 59 57.27 -29.94 -4.56
N ALA A 60 58.44 -30.41 -4.99
CA ALA A 60 59.72 -30.18 -4.31
C ALA A 60 59.67 -30.51 -2.81
N ASP A 61 59.85 -29.52 -1.92
CA ASP A 61 59.81 -29.68 -0.46
C ASP A 61 58.41 -29.43 0.14
N GLU A 62 57.42 -29.12 -0.69
CA GLU A 62 56.06 -28.72 -0.29
C GLU A 62 55.01 -29.80 -0.63
N LYS A 63 53.90 -29.81 0.12
CA LYS A 63 52.80 -30.76 -0.07
C LYS A 63 51.60 -30.12 -0.76
N GLY A 64 51.15 -30.69 -1.88
CA GLY A 64 49.97 -30.23 -2.63
C GLY A 64 48.69 -30.27 -1.80
N SER A 65 48.48 -31.33 -1.00
CA SER A 65 47.39 -31.42 -0.04
C SER A 65 47.32 -30.25 0.96
N GLY A 66 48.47 -29.78 1.43
CA GLY A 66 48.54 -28.61 2.33
C GLY A 66 48.05 -27.33 1.66
N TRP A 67 48.40 -27.16 0.39
CA TRP A 67 47.98 -26.03 -0.42
C TRP A 67 46.48 -26.04 -0.73
N ILE A 68 45.92 -27.19 -1.13
CA ILE A 68 44.47 -27.34 -1.37
C ILE A 68 43.70 -26.95 -0.10
N LYS A 69 44.16 -27.41 1.07
CA LYS A 69 43.53 -27.11 2.36
C LYS A 69 43.56 -25.62 2.70
N GLN A 70 44.58 -24.88 2.26
CA GLN A 70 44.65 -23.44 2.43
C GLN A 70 43.67 -22.72 1.50
N GLN A 71 43.57 -23.16 0.25
CA GLN A 71 42.66 -22.59 -0.75
C GLN A 71 41.19 -22.83 -0.39
N THR A 72 40.84 -24.02 0.09
CA THR A 72 39.45 -24.37 0.47
C THR A 72 38.96 -23.68 1.75
N ARG A 73 39.85 -23.08 2.55
CA ARG A 73 39.49 -22.29 3.74
C ARG A 73 39.14 -20.84 3.45
N GLY A 74 39.43 -20.33 2.25
CA GLY A 74 39.13 -18.96 1.82
C GLY A 74 38.20 -18.93 0.60
N GLU A 75 37.91 -17.73 0.11
CA GLU A 75 37.26 -17.55 -1.20
C GLU A 75 38.29 -17.80 -2.31
N SER A 76 38.44 -19.05 -2.72
CA SER A 76 39.32 -19.41 -3.84
C SER A 76 38.60 -19.21 -5.18
N PRO A 77 39.28 -18.64 -6.20
CA PRO A 77 38.72 -18.55 -7.56
C PRO A 77 38.78 -19.89 -8.32
N VAL A 78 39.23 -20.97 -7.66
CA VAL A 78 39.24 -22.34 -8.19
C VAL A 78 37.96 -23.05 -7.77
N LYS A 79 37.24 -23.65 -8.74
CA LYS A 79 35.95 -24.32 -8.48
C LYS A 79 36.08 -25.75 -7.99
N SER A 80 37.09 -26.48 -8.46
CA SER A 80 37.37 -27.85 -8.01
C SER A 80 38.86 -28.16 -7.95
N PHE A 81 39.25 -29.00 -7.00
CA PHE A 81 40.63 -29.45 -6.80
C PHE A 81 40.72 -30.96 -7.05
N VAL A 82 41.73 -31.37 -7.82
CA VAL A 82 42.05 -32.77 -8.07
C VAL A 82 43.46 -33.01 -7.60
N LEU A 83 43.63 -33.85 -6.58
CA LEU A 83 44.94 -34.25 -6.11
C LEU A 83 45.43 -35.44 -6.92
N TYR A 84 46.70 -35.47 -7.32
CA TYR A 84 47.27 -36.63 -8.00
C TYR A 84 48.66 -36.97 -7.44
N SER A 85 48.97 -38.26 -7.34
CA SER A 85 50.19 -38.74 -6.67
C SER A 85 50.65 -40.08 -7.22
N GLY A 86 51.96 -40.35 -7.15
CA GLY A 86 52.55 -41.65 -7.49
C GLY A 86 52.34 -42.74 -6.44
N MET A 87 51.88 -42.39 -5.23
CA MET A 87 51.60 -43.35 -4.16
C MET A 87 50.10 -43.61 -4.04
N ALA A 88 49.68 -44.80 -4.43
CA ALA A 88 48.29 -45.26 -4.40
C ALA A 88 47.96 -46.03 -3.10
N THR A 89 48.24 -45.45 -1.93
CA THR A 89 47.84 -46.06 -0.65
C THR A 89 46.44 -45.61 -0.25
N GLU A 90 45.69 -46.47 0.44
CA GLU A 90 44.36 -46.14 0.98
C GLU A 90 44.41 -44.92 1.90
N GLU A 91 45.49 -44.81 2.69
CA GLU A 91 45.78 -43.67 3.56
C GLU A 91 45.97 -42.35 2.76
N ALA A 92 46.59 -42.40 1.59
CA ALA A 92 46.78 -41.23 0.73
C ALA A 92 45.46 -40.74 0.11
N ILE A 93 44.56 -41.66 -0.26
CA ILE A 93 43.23 -41.34 -0.79
C ILE A 93 42.38 -40.65 0.30
N LEU A 94 42.39 -41.22 1.50
CA LEU A 94 41.67 -40.64 2.64
C LEU A 94 42.21 -39.25 3.01
N SER A 95 43.53 -39.10 3.04
CA SER A 95 44.17 -37.81 3.31
C SER A 95 43.87 -36.75 2.23
N GLY A 96 43.75 -37.16 0.96
CA GLY A 96 43.35 -36.29 -0.15
C GLY A 96 41.90 -35.80 -0.05
N LEU A 97 40.99 -36.63 0.47
CA LEU A 97 39.61 -36.19 0.75
C LEU A 97 39.56 -35.22 1.95
N GLU A 98 40.36 -35.45 2.99
CA GLU A 98 40.44 -34.58 4.17
C GLU A 98 40.99 -33.17 3.87
N CYS A 99 41.77 -33.00 2.79
CA CYS A 99 42.26 -31.68 2.38
C CYS A 99 41.25 -30.88 1.56
N GLY A 100 40.11 -31.48 1.18
CA GLY A 100 39.04 -30.85 0.41
C GLY A 100 39.19 -30.99 -1.10
N ALA A 101 39.91 -32.01 -1.60
CA ALA A 101 39.93 -32.34 -3.01
C ALA A 101 38.64 -33.06 -3.46
N ASP A 102 38.15 -32.73 -4.66
CA ASP A 102 36.96 -33.33 -5.28
C ASP A 102 37.24 -34.72 -5.87
N ASP A 103 38.49 -35.00 -6.27
CA ASP A 103 38.92 -36.30 -6.81
C ASP A 103 40.41 -36.56 -6.49
N PHE A 104 40.80 -37.84 -6.49
CA PHE A 104 42.18 -38.29 -6.28
C PHE A 104 42.63 -39.21 -7.43
N LEU A 105 43.80 -38.95 -8.02
CA LEU A 105 44.34 -39.70 -9.15
C LEU A 105 45.71 -40.33 -8.84
N CYS A 106 45.89 -41.58 -9.24
CA CYS A 106 47.17 -42.27 -9.10
C CYS A 106 47.99 -42.13 -10.40
N LYS A 107 49.27 -41.75 -10.28
CA LYS A 107 50.25 -41.83 -11.38
C LYS A 107 50.80 -43.27 -11.48
N PRO A 108 51.05 -43.81 -12.69
CA PRO A 108 50.78 -43.19 -13.99
C PRO A 108 49.31 -43.33 -14.40
N ILE A 109 48.69 -42.23 -14.82
CA ILE A 109 47.34 -42.21 -15.39
C ILE A 109 47.41 -42.12 -16.91
N SER A 110 46.56 -42.87 -17.62
CA SER A 110 46.44 -42.68 -19.07
C SER A 110 45.83 -41.31 -19.38
N LEU A 111 46.37 -40.61 -20.37
CA LEU A 111 45.90 -39.28 -20.79
C LEU A 111 44.39 -39.30 -21.14
N LEU A 112 43.92 -40.39 -21.75
CA LEU A 112 42.49 -40.59 -22.05
C LEU A 112 41.65 -40.69 -20.77
N ALA A 113 42.13 -41.41 -19.75
CA ALA A 113 41.41 -41.51 -18.47
C ALA A 113 41.39 -40.17 -17.73
N LEU A 114 42.50 -39.41 -17.75
CA LEU A 114 42.60 -38.08 -17.17
C LEU A 114 41.59 -37.12 -17.83
N LYS A 115 41.61 -37.02 -19.17
CA LYS A 115 40.67 -36.19 -19.93
C LYS A 115 39.21 -36.54 -19.62
N ASN A 116 38.87 -37.82 -19.57
CA ASN A 116 37.51 -38.28 -19.27
C ASN A 116 37.07 -37.89 -17.86
N LYS A 117 37.97 -37.96 -16.87
CA LYS A 117 37.69 -37.54 -15.49
C LYS A 117 37.49 -36.03 -15.38
N LEU A 118 38.38 -35.23 -15.96
CA LEU A 118 38.26 -33.77 -15.98
C LEU A 118 36.95 -33.32 -16.65
N THR A 119 36.59 -33.94 -17.77
CA THR A 119 35.32 -33.67 -18.47
C THR A 119 34.10 -33.97 -17.59
N LYS A 120 34.13 -35.08 -16.84
CA LYS A 120 33.04 -35.44 -15.91
C LYS A 120 32.92 -34.45 -14.75
N LEU A 121 34.03 -33.98 -14.20
CA LEU A 121 34.03 -32.97 -13.13
C LEU A 121 33.41 -31.65 -13.60
N ILE A 122 33.76 -31.17 -14.79
CA ILE A 122 33.12 -29.98 -15.37
C ILE A 122 31.62 -30.18 -15.58
N ALA A 123 31.19 -31.34 -16.10
CA ALA A 123 29.77 -31.64 -16.24
C ALA A 123 29.03 -31.69 -14.89
N TYR A 124 29.71 -32.14 -13.83
CA TYR A 124 29.17 -32.14 -12.46
C TYR A 124 29.02 -30.72 -11.90
N GLN A 125 30.02 -29.85 -12.09
CA GLN A 125 29.95 -28.42 -11.73
C GLN A 125 28.76 -27.72 -12.42
N HIS A 126 28.53 -28.00 -13.71
CA HIS A 126 27.39 -27.45 -14.43
C HIS A 126 26.06 -27.89 -13.82
N LYS A 127 25.92 -29.16 -13.44
CA LYS A 127 24.70 -29.67 -12.78
C LYS A 127 24.43 -29.02 -11.43
N ILE A 128 25.46 -28.80 -10.62
CA ILE A 128 25.31 -28.11 -9.32
C ILE A 128 24.80 -26.69 -9.56
N LYS A 129 25.41 -25.97 -10.50
CA LYS A 129 24.99 -24.61 -10.85
C LYS A 129 23.54 -24.55 -11.37
N ASP A 130 23.17 -25.49 -12.23
CA ASP A 130 21.80 -25.56 -12.78
C ASP A 130 20.78 -25.86 -11.67
N PHE A 131 21.14 -26.72 -10.71
CA PHE A 131 20.30 -27.05 -9.56
C PHE A 131 20.14 -25.89 -8.57
N GLU A 132 21.22 -25.16 -8.27
CA GLU A 132 21.18 -23.92 -7.48
C GLU A 132 20.31 -22.85 -8.15
N ALA A 133 20.42 -22.69 -9.47
CA ALA A 133 19.56 -21.78 -10.23
C ALA A 133 18.08 -22.20 -10.15
N GLU A 134 17.79 -23.51 -10.19
CA GLU A 134 16.42 -24.03 -10.04
C GLU A 134 15.87 -23.80 -8.63
N LEU A 135 16.67 -24.00 -7.58
CA LEU A 135 16.27 -23.71 -6.19
C LEU A 135 15.96 -22.22 -5.98
N HIS A 136 16.85 -21.33 -6.44
CA HIS A 136 16.61 -19.88 -6.38
C HIS A 136 15.37 -19.43 -7.15
N SER A 137 14.92 -20.18 -8.16
CA SER A 137 13.68 -19.89 -8.88
C SER A 137 12.43 -20.23 -8.06
N LYS A 138 12.46 -21.29 -7.23
CA LYS A 138 11.33 -21.72 -6.40
C LYS A 138 11.15 -20.83 -5.16
N ASP A 139 12.24 -20.40 -4.53
CA ASP A 139 12.19 -19.47 -3.39
C ASP A 139 11.60 -18.11 -3.80
N LYS A 140 11.91 -17.62 -5.01
CA LYS A 140 11.30 -16.39 -5.56
C LYS A 140 9.78 -16.48 -5.66
N VAL A 141 9.22 -17.62 -6.09
CA VAL A 141 7.77 -17.79 -6.23
C VAL A 141 7.06 -17.76 -4.87
N ILE A 142 7.67 -18.34 -3.83
CA ILE A 142 7.13 -18.34 -2.47
C ILE A 142 7.18 -16.93 -1.86
N THR A 143 8.31 -16.22 -2.00
CA THR A 143 8.44 -14.84 -1.49
C THR A 143 7.49 -13.86 -2.20
N ILE A 144 7.33 -13.96 -3.52
CA ILE A 144 6.39 -13.11 -4.28
C ILE A 144 4.95 -13.36 -3.85
N SER A 145 4.56 -14.63 -3.64
CA SER A 145 3.18 -14.97 -3.21
C SER A 145 2.87 -14.45 -1.80
N MET A 146 3.81 -14.54 -0.87
CA MET A 146 3.64 -14.01 0.49
C MET A 146 3.65 -12.48 0.53
N ALA A 147 4.51 -11.82 -0.26
CA ALA A 147 4.53 -10.36 -0.40
C ALA A 147 3.24 -9.84 -1.05
N GLN A 148 2.69 -10.55 -2.04
CA GLN A 148 1.38 -10.28 -2.65
C GLN A 148 0.24 -10.34 -1.63
N ALA A 149 0.17 -11.41 -0.82
CA ALA A 149 -0.87 -11.57 0.19
C ALA A 149 -0.82 -10.46 1.26
N SER A 150 0.38 -10.05 1.68
CA SER A 150 0.56 -8.96 2.64
C SER A 150 0.04 -7.61 2.10
N LYS A 151 0.31 -7.29 0.82
CA LYS A 151 -0.11 -6.03 0.19
C LYS A 151 -1.62 -5.95 -0.03
N TYR A 152 -2.24 -7.04 -0.47
CA TYR A 152 -3.70 -7.14 -0.54
C TYR A 152 -4.35 -7.04 0.85
N GLY A 153 -3.74 -7.66 1.87
CA GLY A 153 -4.18 -7.53 3.27
C GLY A 153 -4.17 -6.08 3.75
N ALA A 154 -3.09 -5.34 3.49
CA ALA A 154 -2.98 -3.92 3.83
C ALA A 154 -4.03 -3.06 3.10
N CYS A 155 -4.32 -3.38 1.83
CA CYS A 155 -5.39 -2.72 1.07
C CYS A 155 -6.78 -2.97 1.70
N MET A 156 -7.08 -4.20 2.09
CA MET A 156 -8.35 -4.55 2.74
C MET A 156 -8.51 -3.85 4.10
N GLN A 157 -7.43 -3.76 4.87
CA GLN A 157 -7.40 -3.00 6.12
C GLN A 157 -7.66 -1.51 5.88
N LEU A 158 -7.03 -0.91 4.86
CA LEU A 158 -7.29 0.48 4.48
C LEU A 158 -8.77 0.69 4.11
N SER A 159 -9.34 -0.17 3.26
CA SER A 159 -10.76 -0.09 2.90
C SER A 159 -11.68 -0.16 4.12
N SER A 160 -11.36 -1.01 5.10
CA SER A 160 -12.10 -1.07 6.36
C SER A 160 -12.00 0.22 7.18
N ARG A 161 -10.80 0.79 7.32
CA ARG A 161 -10.60 2.05 8.06
C ARG A 161 -11.29 3.24 7.38
N LEU A 162 -11.25 3.30 6.05
CA LEU A 162 -11.94 4.32 5.25
C LEU A 162 -13.45 4.35 5.54
N ASN A 163 -14.07 3.21 5.81
CA ASN A 163 -15.50 3.13 6.16
C ASN A 163 -15.86 3.85 7.47
N HIS A 164 -14.88 4.16 8.31
CA HIS A 164 -15.08 4.83 9.59
C HIS A 164 -14.68 6.32 9.56
N CYS A 165 -14.07 6.81 8.48
CA CYS A 165 -13.64 8.21 8.38
C CYS A 165 -14.83 9.17 8.25
N GLU A 166 -14.93 10.19 9.10
CA GLU A 166 -16.04 11.16 9.05
C GLU A 166 -15.69 12.48 8.35
N SER A 167 -14.42 12.70 7.99
CA SER A 167 -13.96 13.91 7.30
C SER A 167 -12.94 13.60 6.20
N TYR A 168 -12.70 14.56 5.31
CA TYR A 168 -11.69 14.44 4.25
C TYR A 168 -10.26 14.35 4.81
N GLU A 169 -9.97 15.03 5.92
CA GLU A 169 -8.69 14.96 6.62
C GLU A 169 -8.45 13.55 7.19
N ALA A 170 -9.48 12.92 7.76
CA ALA A 170 -9.38 11.54 8.26
C ALA A 170 -9.09 10.55 7.12
N ILE A 171 -9.74 10.72 5.97
CA ILE A 171 -9.46 9.94 4.76
C ILE A 171 -7.99 10.14 4.32
N ARG A 172 -7.54 11.40 4.24
CA ARG A 172 -6.16 11.75 3.88
C ARG A 172 -5.17 11.03 4.78
N ASP A 173 -5.37 11.10 6.09
CA ASP A 173 -4.43 10.55 7.08
C ASP A 173 -4.32 9.03 6.96
N GLU A 174 -5.43 8.30 6.78
CA GLU A 174 -5.40 6.85 6.57
C GLU A 174 -4.72 6.46 5.23
N VAL A 175 -5.01 7.19 4.15
CA VAL A 175 -4.37 6.94 2.85
C VAL A 175 -2.86 7.22 2.91
N PHE A 176 -2.45 8.29 3.59
CA PHE A 176 -1.03 8.61 3.75
C PHE A 176 -0.31 7.66 4.71
N HIS A 177 -0.99 7.16 5.74
CA HIS A 177 -0.46 6.09 6.58
C HIS A 177 -0.22 4.82 5.76
N TYR A 178 -1.14 4.47 4.86
CA TYR A 178 -0.93 3.37 3.91
C TYR A 178 0.26 3.64 2.97
N PHE A 179 0.39 4.84 2.41
CA PHE A 179 1.55 5.19 1.57
C PHE A 179 2.86 5.08 2.33
N TYR A 180 2.92 5.54 3.58
CA TYR A 180 4.10 5.43 4.43
C TYR A 180 4.49 3.97 4.65
N ASN A 181 3.54 3.12 5.04
CA ASN A 181 3.79 1.69 5.30
C ASN A 181 4.22 0.91 4.06
N MET A 182 3.74 1.32 2.88
CA MET A 182 4.10 0.72 1.60
C MET A 182 5.32 1.38 0.94
N ASN A 183 5.96 2.35 1.60
CA ASN A 183 7.06 3.15 1.06
C ASN A 183 6.73 3.85 -0.29
N LEU A 184 5.47 4.26 -0.43
CA LEU A 184 4.97 5.03 -1.57
C LEU A 184 5.02 6.53 -1.26
N HIS A 185 5.25 7.31 -2.32
CA HIS A 185 5.20 8.76 -2.27
C HIS A 185 4.12 9.23 -3.23
N GLY A 186 3.23 10.10 -2.77
CA GLY A 186 2.10 10.48 -3.59
C GLY A 186 1.40 11.75 -3.13
N CYS A 187 0.57 12.24 -4.03
CA CYS A 187 -0.32 13.37 -3.82
C CYS A 187 -1.77 12.89 -3.92
N LEU A 188 -2.63 13.49 -3.11
CA LEU A 188 -4.06 13.21 -3.05
C LEU A 188 -4.81 14.50 -3.34
N ALA A 189 -5.74 14.47 -4.29
CA ALA A 189 -6.61 15.59 -4.59
C ALA A 189 -8.06 15.18 -4.36
N PHE A 190 -8.78 15.96 -3.57
CA PHE A 190 -10.21 15.82 -3.37
C PHE A 190 -10.94 16.89 -4.17
N TYR A 191 -12.06 16.50 -4.77
CA TYR A 191 -12.96 17.36 -5.54
C TYR A 191 -14.36 17.29 -4.93
N PRO A 192 -14.62 18.00 -3.81
CA PRO A 192 -15.95 18.08 -3.24
C PRO A 192 -16.93 18.72 -4.23
N LEU A 193 -18.20 18.31 -4.23
CA LEU A 193 -19.19 18.77 -5.21
C LEU A 193 -19.50 20.29 -5.10
N ASN A 194 -19.39 20.85 -3.90
CA ASN A 194 -19.80 22.23 -3.59
C ASN A 194 -18.64 23.11 -3.08
N GLU A 195 -17.39 22.65 -3.15
CA GLU A 195 -16.23 23.36 -2.62
C GLU A 195 -15.07 23.36 -3.61
N SER A 196 -14.06 24.18 -3.35
CA SER A 196 -12.81 24.17 -4.11
C SER A 196 -12.06 22.85 -3.92
N ALA A 197 -11.36 22.40 -4.96
CA ALA A 197 -10.49 21.25 -4.89
C ALA A 197 -9.42 21.43 -3.79
N ILE A 198 -9.13 20.35 -3.07
CA ILE A 198 -8.17 20.34 -1.96
C ILE A 198 -7.05 19.36 -2.32
N PHE A 199 -5.80 19.79 -2.16
CA PHE A 199 -4.62 19.03 -2.59
C PHE A 199 -3.68 18.79 -1.42
N TYR A 200 -3.24 17.55 -1.28
CA TYR A 200 -2.36 17.10 -0.21
C TYR A 200 -1.16 16.34 -0.76
N HIS A 201 -0.01 16.49 -0.10
CA HIS A 201 1.21 15.76 -0.44
C HIS A 201 1.65 14.92 0.76
N SER A 202 1.98 13.65 0.53
CA SER A 202 2.35 12.71 1.60
C SER A 202 3.56 13.13 2.46
N GLN A 203 4.56 13.84 1.91
CA GLN A 203 5.79 14.23 2.63
C GLN A 203 5.74 15.66 3.17
N LYS A 204 5.19 16.59 2.39
CA LYS A 204 5.19 18.03 2.72
C LYS A 204 3.90 18.48 3.42
N GLY A 205 2.88 17.63 3.44
CA GLY A 205 1.52 17.97 3.88
C GLY A 205 0.71 18.72 2.83
N CYS A 206 1.31 19.72 2.16
CA CYS A 206 0.69 20.51 1.10
C CYS A 206 1.38 20.33 -0.27
N CYS A 207 0.59 20.44 -1.34
CA CYS A 207 1.10 20.46 -2.71
C CYS A 207 1.65 21.84 -3.07
N SER A 208 2.77 21.87 -3.80
CA SER A 208 3.28 23.06 -4.48
C SER A 208 2.39 23.46 -5.66
N PRO A 209 2.44 24.73 -6.12
CA PRO A 209 1.63 25.19 -7.26
C PRO A 209 1.81 24.33 -8.52
N VAL A 210 3.03 23.87 -8.79
CA VAL A 210 3.34 23.01 -9.94
C VAL A 210 2.69 21.63 -9.79
N GLU A 211 2.69 21.05 -8.59
CA GLU A 211 2.06 19.76 -8.33
C GLU A 211 0.53 19.86 -8.51
N VAL A 212 -0.08 20.98 -8.10
CA VAL A 212 -1.51 21.26 -8.30
C VAL A 212 -1.85 21.34 -9.79
N GLU A 213 -1.13 22.16 -10.56
CA GLU A 213 -1.33 22.29 -12.02
C GLU A 213 -1.20 20.94 -12.75
N VAL A 214 -0.20 20.13 -12.37
CA VAL A 214 0.00 18.79 -12.93
C VAL A 214 -1.21 17.90 -12.62
N MET A 215 -1.73 17.91 -11.39
CA MET A 215 -2.90 17.10 -11.03
C MET A 215 -4.16 17.54 -11.78
N GLU A 216 -4.36 18.84 -11.99
CA GLU A 216 -5.50 19.35 -12.77
C GLU A 216 -5.44 18.93 -14.24
N ILE A 217 -4.26 19.01 -14.87
CA ILE A 217 -4.06 18.53 -16.25
C ILE A 217 -4.31 17.02 -16.33
N LEU A 218 -3.80 16.28 -15.35
CA LEU A 218 -3.91 14.82 -15.32
C LEU A 218 -5.32 14.35 -14.96
N LYS A 219 -6.16 15.15 -14.32
CA LYS A 219 -7.57 14.82 -14.05
C LYS A 219 -8.36 14.55 -15.34
N ALA A 220 -8.04 15.25 -16.42
CA ALA A 220 -8.68 15.06 -17.72
C ALA A 220 -8.25 13.77 -18.45
N LYS A 221 -7.26 13.05 -17.92
CA LYS A 221 -6.78 11.76 -18.45
C LYS A 221 -7.71 10.62 -18.01
N PRO A 222 -7.64 9.45 -18.67
CA PRO A 222 -8.36 8.25 -18.25
C PRO A 222 -8.12 7.88 -16.78
N ARG A 223 -8.98 6.99 -16.25
CA ARG A 223 -8.96 6.50 -14.86
C ARG A 223 -7.58 6.06 -14.38
N LEU A 224 -6.78 5.46 -15.24
CA LEU A 224 -5.38 5.13 -14.98
C LEU A 224 -4.52 5.76 -16.08
N TYR A 225 -3.51 6.51 -15.68
CA TYR A 225 -2.54 7.08 -16.63
C TYR A 225 -1.13 7.03 -16.06
N ARG A 226 -0.19 6.49 -16.83
CA ARG A 226 1.20 6.25 -16.44
C ARG A 226 2.14 7.09 -17.30
N PHE A 227 3.17 7.65 -16.67
CA PHE A 227 4.23 8.40 -17.34
C PHE A 227 5.56 8.30 -16.56
N GLY A 228 6.46 7.43 -17.03
CA GLY A 228 7.70 7.13 -16.32
C GLY A 228 7.40 6.51 -14.94
N PRO A 229 8.07 6.93 -13.86
CA PRO A 229 7.85 6.36 -12.52
C PRO A 229 6.57 6.89 -11.85
N ARG A 230 5.71 7.63 -12.57
CA ARG A 230 4.54 8.28 -12.00
C ARG A 230 3.27 7.69 -12.56
N THR A 231 2.31 7.44 -11.67
CA THR A 231 1.01 6.86 -12.02
C THR A 231 -0.09 7.63 -11.33
N ILE A 232 -1.07 8.12 -12.10
CA ILE A 232 -2.27 8.74 -11.55
C ILE A 232 -3.47 7.80 -11.69
N PHE A 233 -4.25 7.74 -10.62
CA PHE A 233 -5.55 7.11 -10.53
C PHE A 233 -6.60 8.23 -10.39
N ASN A 234 -7.54 8.30 -11.32
CA ASN A 234 -8.58 9.31 -11.35
C ASN A 234 -9.95 8.70 -11.05
N HIS A 235 -10.68 9.33 -10.14
CA HIS A 235 -12.08 9.11 -9.86
C HIS A 235 -12.82 10.46 -9.91
N ALA A 236 -14.16 10.45 -10.00
CA ALA A 236 -14.94 11.69 -10.13
C ALA A 236 -14.66 12.70 -9.00
N LEU A 237 -14.56 12.20 -7.77
CA LEU A 237 -14.38 13.00 -6.55
C LEU A 237 -12.95 13.00 -5.99
N VAL A 238 -12.06 12.15 -6.49
CA VAL A 238 -10.69 12.02 -5.95
C VAL A 238 -9.68 11.65 -7.02
N SER A 239 -8.47 12.18 -6.95
CA SER A 239 -7.31 11.72 -7.73
C SER A 239 -6.17 11.34 -6.81
N ILE A 240 -5.52 10.21 -7.09
CA ILE A 240 -4.33 9.74 -6.40
C ILE A 240 -3.17 9.74 -7.39
N LEU A 241 -2.14 10.54 -7.15
CA LEU A 241 -0.91 10.54 -7.93
C LEU A 241 0.21 9.87 -7.14
N ILE A 242 0.71 8.72 -7.59
CA ILE A 242 1.89 8.07 -7.05
C ILE A 242 3.11 8.53 -7.85
N LEU A 243 4.18 8.92 -7.15
CA LEU A 243 5.38 9.55 -7.70
C LEU A 243 6.52 8.57 -7.95
N ASN A 244 6.49 7.40 -7.31
CA ASN A 244 7.59 6.42 -7.26
C ASN A 244 7.13 4.98 -7.56
N LEU A 245 6.32 4.80 -8.62
CA LEU A 245 5.88 3.49 -9.10
C LEU A 245 6.60 3.12 -10.40
N GLU A 246 7.67 2.33 -10.30
CA GLU A 246 8.53 1.93 -11.43
C GLU A 246 7.88 0.90 -12.37
N GLU A 247 8.18 0.97 -13.68
CA GLU A 247 7.49 0.17 -14.71
C GLU A 247 7.84 -1.32 -14.74
N ASP A 248 8.95 -1.73 -14.11
CA ASP A 248 9.47 -3.11 -14.19
C ASP A 248 9.57 -3.85 -12.84
N HIS A 249 8.99 -3.28 -11.77
CA HIS A 249 8.98 -3.95 -10.47
C HIS A 249 7.88 -5.01 -10.44
N ILE A 250 8.19 -6.21 -9.92
CA ILE A 250 7.26 -7.35 -9.79
C ILE A 250 5.98 -6.96 -9.03
N ASP A 251 6.06 -5.92 -8.21
CA ASP A 251 4.98 -5.46 -7.36
C ASP A 251 4.07 -4.39 -7.97
N THR A 252 4.45 -3.82 -9.11
CA THR A 252 3.76 -2.65 -9.67
C THR A 252 2.31 -2.98 -10.04
N ASP A 253 2.06 -4.13 -10.64
CA ASP A 253 0.71 -4.55 -11.01
C ASP A 253 -0.19 -4.76 -9.77
N ILE A 254 0.39 -5.26 -8.67
CA ILE A 254 -0.33 -5.43 -7.40
C ILE A 254 -0.78 -4.08 -6.84
N TYR A 255 0.11 -3.09 -6.84
CA TYR A 255 -0.22 -1.74 -6.37
C TYR A 255 -1.26 -1.07 -7.27
N ILE A 256 -1.21 -1.32 -8.58
CA ILE A 256 -2.21 -0.80 -9.51
C ILE A 256 -3.58 -1.37 -9.18
N ASP A 257 -3.69 -2.69 -9.03
CA ASP A 257 -4.98 -3.33 -8.70
C ASP A 257 -5.49 -2.91 -7.32
N ALA A 258 -4.60 -2.84 -6.31
CA ALA A 258 -4.95 -2.41 -4.97
C ALA A 258 -5.43 -0.95 -4.95
N LEU A 259 -4.67 -0.02 -5.52
CA LEU A 259 -5.02 1.41 -5.53
C LEU A 259 -6.25 1.70 -6.39
N ALA A 260 -6.48 0.92 -7.46
CA ALA A 260 -7.69 1.01 -8.26
C ALA A 260 -8.96 0.64 -7.49
N SER A 261 -8.86 -0.26 -6.51
CA SER A 261 -9.94 -0.59 -5.57
C SER A 261 -10.09 0.49 -4.49
N VAL A 262 -8.98 0.90 -3.87
CA VAL A 262 -8.95 1.92 -2.80
C VAL A 262 -9.57 3.22 -3.25
N ILE A 263 -9.28 3.67 -4.48
CA ILE A 263 -9.82 4.94 -4.99
C ILE A 263 -11.35 4.91 -5.12
N GLU A 264 -11.96 3.76 -5.43
CA GLU A 264 -13.42 3.61 -5.42
C GLU A 264 -13.96 3.67 -3.99
N CYS A 265 -13.30 3.02 -3.02
CA CYS A 265 -13.69 3.11 -1.61
C CYS A 265 -13.66 4.56 -1.10
N ILE A 266 -12.61 5.31 -1.44
CA ILE A 266 -12.50 6.73 -1.08
C ILE A 266 -13.62 7.54 -1.73
N GLY A 267 -13.86 7.33 -3.03
CA GLY A 267 -14.95 8.00 -3.76
C GLY A 267 -16.31 7.78 -3.10
N ALA A 268 -16.66 6.53 -2.84
CA ALA A 268 -17.91 6.16 -2.16
C ALA A 268 -18.00 6.77 -0.76
N ARG A 269 -16.89 6.81 -0.01
CA ARG A 269 -16.88 7.43 1.31
C ARG A 269 -17.07 8.94 1.26
N MET A 270 -16.46 9.62 0.28
CA MET A 270 -16.67 11.05 0.08
C MET A 270 -18.11 11.39 -0.29
N GLU A 271 -18.75 10.59 -1.15
CA GLU A 271 -20.18 10.72 -1.45
C GLU A 271 -21.02 10.58 -0.19
N PHE A 272 -20.72 9.58 0.64
CA PHE A 272 -21.42 9.36 1.90
C PHE A 272 -21.26 10.53 2.88
N ILE A 273 -20.05 11.06 3.05
CA ILE A 273 -19.78 12.23 3.92
C ILE A 273 -20.56 13.45 3.40
N THR A 274 -20.53 13.70 2.08
CA THR A 274 -21.26 14.80 1.46
C THR A 274 -22.77 14.67 1.66
N TYR A 275 -23.30 13.46 1.48
CA TYR A 275 -24.71 13.15 1.70
C TYR A 275 -25.12 13.36 3.16
N LYS A 276 -24.33 12.86 4.12
CA LYS A 276 -24.55 13.04 5.56
C LYS A 276 -24.55 14.52 5.93
N GLY A 277 -23.56 15.29 5.46
CA GLY A 277 -23.48 16.73 5.69
C GLY A 277 -24.67 17.50 5.13
N SER A 278 -25.10 17.17 3.90
CA SER A 278 -26.27 17.77 3.26
C SER A 278 -27.56 17.49 4.05
N LEU A 279 -27.71 16.28 4.57
CA LEU A 279 -28.86 15.89 5.38
C LEU A 279 -28.90 16.66 6.71
N THR A 280 -27.76 16.77 7.40
CA THR A 280 -27.66 17.60 8.62
C THR A 280 -27.98 19.07 8.34
N GLN A 281 -27.56 19.60 7.19
CA GLN A 281 -27.90 20.97 6.80
C GLN A 281 -29.41 21.17 6.57
N VAL A 282 -30.06 20.25 5.85
CA VAL A 282 -31.52 20.29 5.64
C VAL A 282 -32.27 20.18 6.97
N GLU A 283 -31.81 19.30 7.85
CA GLU A 283 -32.36 19.13 9.19
C GLU A 283 -32.33 20.43 10.01
N GLN A 284 -31.18 21.10 10.01
CA GLN A 284 -31.00 22.38 10.69
C GLN A 284 -31.89 23.48 10.09
N GLN A 285 -32.04 23.51 8.76
CA GLN A 285 -32.93 24.45 8.07
C GLN A 285 -34.41 24.21 8.43
N ILE A 286 -34.84 22.95 8.56
CA ILE A 286 -36.20 22.61 8.97
C ILE A 286 -36.43 23.03 10.43
N GLN A 287 -35.50 22.72 11.34
CA GLN A 287 -35.57 23.16 12.75
C GLN A 287 -35.70 24.69 12.84
N GLU A 288 -34.86 25.43 12.11
CA GLU A 288 -34.90 26.89 12.10
C GLU A 288 -36.22 27.43 11.51
N ALA A 289 -36.72 26.84 10.43
CA ALA A 289 -37.98 27.22 9.81
C ALA A 289 -39.17 26.98 10.75
N VAL A 290 -39.25 25.80 11.38
CA VAL A 290 -40.31 25.46 12.35
C VAL A 290 -40.27 26.38 13.55
N PHE A 291 -39.08 26.66 14.09
CA PHE A 291 -38.91 27.61 15.20
C PHE A 291 -39.35 29.03 14.83
N LYS A 292 -38.95 29.53 13.65
CA LYS A 292 -39.39 30.84 13.14
C LYS A 292 -40.90 30.89 12.97
N THR A 293 -41.52 29.86 12.40
CA THR A 293 -42.98 29.78 12.23
C THR A 293 -43.69 29.79 13.57
N LYS A 294 -43.21 29.02 14.57
CA LYS A 294 -43.78 29.02 15.93
C LYS A 294 -43.72 30.41 16.57
N LYS A 295 -42.58 31.10 16.45
CA LYS A 295 -42.41 32.47 16.96
C LYS A 295 -43.37 33.45 16.25
N MET A 296 -43.47 33.38 14.92
CA MET A 296 -44.35 34.22 14.12
C MET A 296 -45.83 33.98 14.46
N LEU A 297 -46.22 32.72 14.69
CA LEU A 297 -47.58 32.35 15.11
C LEU A 297 -47.94 33.01 16.46
N GLY A 298 -47.02 33.00 17.42
CA GLY A 298 -47.20 33.67 18.71
C GLY A 298 -47.36 35.18 18.59
N ILE A 299 -46.53 35.83 17.74
CA ILE A 299 -46.65 37.26 17.46
C ILE A 299 -47.99 37.57 16.78
N SER A 300 -48.40 36.77 15.79
CA SER A 300 -49.67 36.94 15.09
C SER A 300 -50.87 36.84 16.03
N LYS A 301 -50.81 35.94 17.02
CA LYS A 301 -51.86 35.80 18.04
C LYS A 301 -51.96 37.05 18.93
N LEU A 302 -50.83 37.58 19.40
CA LEU A 302 -50.82 38.83 20.18
C LEU A 302 -51.34 39.99 19.35
N HIS A 303 -50.93 40.10 18.09
CA HIS A 303 -51.41 41.14 17.19
C HIS A 303 -52.91 41.04 16.93
N GLN A 304 -53.46 39.84 16.74
CA GLN A 304 -54.91 39.65 16.64
C GLN A 304 -55.63 40.12 17.91
N GLN A 305 -55.11 39.83 19.10
CA GLN A 305 -55.71 40.29 20.35
C GLN A 305 -55.68 41.82 20.48
N GLU A 306 -54.58 42.47 20.08
CA GLU A 306 -54.46 43.94 20.04
C GLU A 306 -55.49 44.56 19.09
N VAL A 307 -55.59 44.06 17.85
CA VAL A 307 -56.56 44.57 16.87
C VAL A 307 -58.00 44.41 17.37
N MET A 308 -58.31 43.27 18.01
CA MET A 308 -59.65 43.08 18.58
C MET A 308 -59.95 44.04 19.73
N ALA A 309 -58.97 44.29 20.60
CA ALA A 309 -59.11 45.28 21.67
C ALA A 309 -59.32 46.70 21.11
N GLU A 310 -58.58 47.06 20.06
CA GLU A 310 -58.70 48.35 19.38
C GLU A 310 -60.07 48.53 18.73
N ILE A 311 -60.60 47.50 18.04
CA ILE A 311 -61.95 47.53 17.46
C ILE A 311 -63.01 47.77 18.53
N VAL A 312 -62.95 47.04 19.65
CA VAL A 312 -63.90 47.19 20.76
C VAL A 312 -63.83 48.60 21.35
N GLN A 313 -62.63 49.14 21.53
CA GLN A 313 -62.43 50.48 22.06
C GLN A 313 -62.98 51.56 21.11
N ASN A 314 -62.69 51.46 19.81
CA ASN A 314 -63.16 52.41 18.80
C ASN A 314 -64.69 52.39 18.65
N ILE A 315 -65.31 51.21 18.70
CA ILE A 315 -66.77 51.08 18.70
C ILE A 315 -67.36 51.72 19.97
N GLY A 316 -66.79 51.45 21.14
CA GLY A 316 -67.24 52.03 22.41
C GLY A 316 -67.18 53.56 22.41
N MET A 317 -66.11 54.15 21.88
CA MET A 317 -65.99 55.62 21.73
C MET A 317 -67.02 56.20 20.76
N SER A 318 -67.46 55.41 19.77
CA SER A 318 -68.44 55.85 18.76
C SER A 318 -69.86 55.96 19.34
N PHE A 319 -70.18 55.24 20.42
CA PHE A 319 -71.52 55.29 21.03
C PHE A 319 -71.87 56.67 21.58
N HIS A 320 -70.91 57.35 22.21
CA HIS A 320 -71.07 58.73 22.66
C HIS A 320 -71.31 59.69 21.49
N VAL A 321 -70.72 59.44 20.32
CA VAL A 321 -70.92 60.29 19.13
C VAL A 321 -72.31 60.07 18.52
N LEU A 322 -72.85 58.86 18.62
CA LEU A 322 -74.15 58.46 18.06
C LEU A 322 -75.33 58.68 19.03
N ASP A 323 -75.06 59.13 20.26
CA ASP A 323 -76.06 59.44 21.31
C ASP A 323 -77.02 58.28 21.59
N LEU A 324 -76.46 57.07 21.72
CA LEU A 324 -77.21 55.83 21.94
C LEU A 324 -77.69 55.71 23.40
N SER A 325 -78.79 54.97 23.62
CA SER A 325 -79.25 54.66 24.98
C SER A 325 -78.42 53.54 25.62
N GLU A 326 -78.35 53.48 26.95
CA GLU A 326 -77.64 52.40 27.68
C GLU A 326 -78.06 50.99 27.24
N GLU A 327 -79.35 50.78 26.93
CA GLU A 327 -79.85 49.49 26.42
C GLU A 327 -79.30 49.17 25.01
N GLN A 328 -79.19 50.18 24.14
CA GLN A 328 -78.63 50.02 22.78
C GLN A 328 -77.11 49.78 22.82
N GLU A 329 -76.39 50.50 23.67
CA GLU A 329 -74.96 50.28 23.90
C GLU A 329 -74.69 48.88 24.44
N SER A 330 -75.47 48.43 25.43
CA SER A 330 -75.34 47.10 26.01
C SER A 330 -75.60 46.00 24.97
N TYR A 331 -76.64 46.17 24.14
CA TYR A 331 -76.96 45.24 23.06
C TYR A 331 -75.85 45.14 22.01
N LEU A 332 -75.34 46.28 21.51
CA LEU A 332 -74.28 46.30 20.50
C LEU A 332 -72.95 45.78 21.05
N THR A 333 -72.62 46.13 22.29
CA THR A 333 -71.41 45.62 22.98
C THR A 333 -71.49 44.10 23.12
N ALA A 334 -72.65 43.56 23.53
CA ALA A 334 -72.85 42.12 23.62
C ALA A 334 -72.76 41.43 22.25
N LEU A 335 -73.28 42.06 21.19
CA LEU A 335 -73.23 41.54 19.82
C LEU A 335 -71.79 41.47 19.28
N VAL A 336 -71.03 42.56 19.44
CA VAL A 336 -69.61 42.63 19.04
C VAL A 336 -68.78 41.62 19.84
N HIS A 337 -68.96 41.58 21.16
CA HIS A 337 -68.22 40.64 22.00
C HIS A 337 -68.59 39.17 21.69
N SER A 338 -69.84 38.89 21.34
CA SER A 338 -70.28 37.56 20.87
C SER A 338 -69.64 37.18 19.53
N ALA A 339 -69.59 38.10 18.57
CA ALA A 339 -68.97 37.87 17.26
C ALA A 339 -67.46 37.65 17.37
N LEU A 340 -66.77 38.48 18.17
CA LEU A 340 -65.34 38.36 18.44
C LEU A 340 -65.00 37.07 19.20
N LYS A 341 -65.82 36.68 20.18
CA LYS A 341 -65.66 35.42 20.92
C LYS A 341 -65.86 34.18 20.05
N LYS A 342 -66.68 34.28 19.01
CA LYS A 342 -66.84 33.21 18.01
C LYS A 342 -65.61 33.07 17.11
N HIS A 343 -64.86 34.16 16.89
CA HIS A 343 -63.60 34.14 16.16
C HIS A 343 -62.42 33.62 17.01
N THR A 344 -62.48 33.76 18.35
CA THR A 344 -61.52 33.07 19.26
C THR A 344 -61.68 31.55 19.29
N GLN A 345 -62.74 30.97 18.70
CA GLN A 345 -62.80 29.51 18.51
C GLN A 345 -61.68 29.00 17.58
N ASP A 346 -61.07 29.88 16.77
CA ASP A 346 -59.84 29.60 16.01
C ASP A 346 -58.61 29.36 16.90
N ASP A 347 -58.65 29.68 18.21
CA ASP A 347 -57.57 29.33 19.15
C ASP A 347 -57.35 27.81 19.27
N ILE A 348 -58.38 27.00 18.98
CA ILE A 348 -58.24 25.54 18.90
C ILE A 348 -57.35 25.17 17.71
N ASN A 349 -57.53 25.84 16.56
CA ASN A 349 -56.67 25.66 15.38
C ASN A 349 -55.23 26.12 15.69
N PHE A 350 -55.04 27.20 16.45
CA PHE A 350 -53.69 27.64 16.86
C PHE A 350 -53.00 26.65 17.78
N MET A 351 -53.71 26.06 18.76
CA MET A 351 -53.13 25.01 19.62
C MET A 351 -52.81 23.75 18.81
N GLU A 352 -53.67 23.37 17.86
CA GLU A 352 -53.45 22.22 17.00
C GLU A 352 -52.23 22.42 16.09
N VAL A 353 -52.09 23.59 15.46
CA VAL A 353 -50.92 23.95 14.65
C VAL A 353 -49.65 24.00 15.49
N SER A 354 -49.69 24.58 16.70
CA SER A 354 -48.54 24.58 17.60
C SER A 354 -48.12 23.16 18.00
N ASN A 355 -49.08 22.28 18.27
CA ASN A 355 -48.81 20.89 18.62
C ASN A 355 -48.22 20.12 17.44
N LEU A 356 -48.70 20.35 16.22
CA LEU A 356 -48.12 19.77 15.00
C LEU A 356 -46.67 20.23 14.78
N LEU A 357 -46.36 21.52 15.02
CA LEU A 357 -45.00 22.05 14.93
C LEU A 357 -44.09 21.41 16.00
N ASP A 358 -44.58 21.19 17.21
CA ASP A 358 -43.83 20.52 18.29
C ASP A 358 -43.57 19.04 17.97
N GLN A 359 -44.55 18.35 17.37
CA GLN A 359 -44.36 16.98 16.86
C GLN A 359 -43.35 16.91 15.72
N ALA A 360 -43.33 17.91 14.84
CA ALA A 360 -42.35 18.00 13.76
C ALA A 360 -40.92 18.17 14.31
N LEU A 361 -40.74 19.06 15.31
CA LEU A 361 -39.44 19.22 15.99
C LEU A 361 -39.00 17.91 16.67
N ALA A 362 -39.88 17.27 17.42
CA ALA A 362 -39.56 16.00 18.08
C ALA A 362 -39.20 14.88 17.07
N SER A 363 -39.83 14.88 15.89
CA SER A 363 -39.53 13.93 14.81
C SER A 363 -38.15 14.19 14.20
N VAL A 364 -37.77 15.46 14.06
CA VAL A 364 -36.43 15.85 13.62
C VAL A 364 -35.38 15.43 14.65
N ASP A 365 -35.58 15.76 15.93
CA ASP A 365 -34.64 15.39 17.01
C ASP A 365 -34.43 13.86 17.10
N LYS A 366 -35.47 13.08 16.82
CA LYS A 366 -35.39 11.61 16.76
C LYS A 366 -34.54 11.11 15.57
N LEU A 367 -34.61 11.77 14.41
CA LEU A 367 -33.74 11.46 13.27
C LEU A 367 -32.28 11.82 13.58
N GLN A 368 -32.05 12.94 14.25
CA GLN A 368 -30.75 13.36 14.77
C GLN A 368 -30.11 12.30 15.70
N ALA A 369 -30.91 11.73 16.61
CA ALA A 369 -30.47 10.68 17.52
C ALA A 369 -30.15 9.35 16.80
N LEU A 370 -30.86 9.02 15.72
CA LEU A 370 -30.58 7.84 14.90
C LEU A 370 -29.31 8.01 14.05
N ASN A 371 -29.10 9.21 13.50
CA ASN A 371 -27.93 9.53 12.66
C ASN A 371 -26.62 9.67 13.45
N THR A 372 -26.69 10.04 14.72
CA THR A 372 -25.51 10.11 15.60
C THR A 372 -25.03 8.74 16.06
N GLY A 373 -25.85 7.70 15.91
CA GLY A 373 -25.48 6.33 16.21
C GLY A 373 -25.21 6.10 17.70
N GLN A 374 -25.94 5.16 18.29
CA GLN A 374 -25.47 4.47 19.48
C GLN A 374 -24.02 3.99 19.24
N LYS A 375 -23.04 4.66 19.85
CA LYS A 375 -21.91 3.94 20.41
C LYS A 375 -22.54 2.94 21.37
N LEU A 376 -22.68 1.67 20.98
CA LEU A 376 -22.91 0.62 21.96
C LEU A 376 -21.77 0.72 22.97
N PRO A 377 -22.03 1.04 24.25
CA PRO A 377 -21.01 0.90 25.27
C PRO A 377 -20.92 -0.59 25.56
N GLY A 378 -19.91 -1.26 24.98
CA GLY A 378 -19.62 -2.66 25.29
C GLY A 378 -19.45 -3.56 24.08
N LEU A 379 -18.43 -3.31 23.27
CA LEU A 379 -17.59 -4.37 22.73
C LEU A 379 -16.16 -3.94 23.05
N SER A 380 -15.69 -4.39 24.21
CA SER A 380 -14.31 -4.23 24.64
C SER A 380 -13.38 -4.94 23.67
N ASP A 381 -12.22 -4.32 23.48
CA ASP A 381 -11.03 -4.85 22.81
C ASP A 381 -10.61 -6.20 23.44
N GLU A 382 -11.13 -7.32 22.94
CA GLU A 382 -10.70 -8.68 23.31
C GLU A 382 -10.30 -9.54 22.09
N GLU A 383 -9.88 -8.94 20.97
CA GLU A 383 -9.35 -9.68 19.80
C GLU A 383 -7.85 -9.47 19.53
N ASP A 384 -7.09 -8.90 20.47
CA ASP A 384 -5.62 -8.73 20.33
C ASP A 384 -4.78 -9.85 21.01
N GLU A 385 -5.39 -10.94 21.47
CA GLU A 385 -4.66 -12.14 21.92
C GLU A 385 -5.06 -13.39 21.15
N LEU A 386 -4.69 -13.47 19.87
CA LEU A 386 -4.31 -14.71 19.18
C LEU A 386 -4.08 -14.37 17.70
N PHE A 387 -2.82 -14.14 17.31
CA PHE A 387 -2.17 -14.71 16.12
C PHE A 387 -0.69 -14.32 16.07
#